data_AF-W0GIM2-F1
#
_entry.id   AF-W0GIM2-F1
#
_cell.length_a   1.000
_cell.length_b   1.000
_cell.length_c   1.000
_cell.angle_alpha   90.00
_cell.angle_beta   90.00
_cell.angle_gamma   90.00
#
_symmetry.space_group_name_H-M   'P 1'
#
loop_
_entity.id
_entity.type
_entity.pdbx_description
1 polymer ?
#
loop_
_entity_poly.entity_id
_entity_poly.type
_entity_poly.pdbx_seq_one_letter_code
_entity_poly.pdbx_strand_id
1 'polypeptide(L)'
;LLAWVGLEINTLDVIPIMSKKHHPLATEAMTKYFLIQAAASATILFASSMNAWKTGQWDITQLTYHPASTLLIMSLSMKLGLAPLHF
;
A
#
# COMPACT_ATOMS: atom_id res chain seq x y z
N LEU A 1 -0.51 -4.54 -12.09
CA LEU A 1 -1.86 -4.74 -11.50
C LEU A 1 -1.96 -5.99 -10.64
N LEU A 2 -1.50 -7.17 -11.08
CA LEU A 2 -1.55 -8.39 -10.25
C LEU A 2 -0.84 -8.24 -8.89
N ALA A 3 0.34 -7.61 -8.86
CA ALA A 3 1.05 -7.35 -7.60
C ALA A 3 0.23 -6.46 -6.63
N TRP A 4 -0.53 -5.50 -7.15
CA TRP A 4 -1.39 -4.64 -6.33
C TRP A 4 -2.54 -5.44 -5.70
N VAL A 5 -3.18 -6.31 -6.49
CA VAL A 5 -4.26 -7.19 -6.00
C VAL A 5 -3.75 -8.09 -4.87
N GLY A 6 -2.54 -8.66 -5.00
CA GLY A 6 -1.94 -9.47 -3.94
C GLY A 6 -1.72 -8.68 -2.63
N LEU A 7 -1.33 -7.41 -2.73
CA LEU A 7 -1.14 -6.54 -1.57
C LEU A 7 -2.45 -6.15 -0.90
N GLU A 8 -3.53 -5.95 -1.67
CA GLU A 8 -4.88 -5.73 -1.15
C GLU A 8 -5.41 -6.94 -0.39
N ILE A 9 -5.29 -8.14 -0.98
CA ILE A 9 -5.74 -9.39 -0.35
C ILE A 9 -5.03 -9.61 1.00
N ASN A 10 -3.71 -9.37 1.05
CA ASN A 10 -2.96 -9.44 2.31
C ASN A 10 -3.51 -8.49 3.38
N THR A 11 -3.92 -7.28 3.01
CA THR A 11 -4.48 -6.32 3.97
C THR A 11 -5.85 -6.75 4.47
N LEU A 12 -6.70 -7.27 3.59
CA LEU A 12 -8.03 -7.75 3.95
C LEU A 12 -7.98 -8.99 4.86
N ASP A 13 -6.97 -9.86 4.71
CA ASP A 13 -6.80 -11.05 5.55
C ASP A 13 -6.31 -10.69 6.97
N VAL A 14 -5.52 -9.63 7.13
CA VAL A 14 -5.00 -9.19 8.43
C VAL A 14 -6.08 -8.52 9.30
N ILE A 15 -7.05 -7.84 8.70
CA ILE A 15 -8.16 -7.15 9.41
C ILE A 15 -8.91 -8.08 10.40
N PRO A 16 -9.44 -9.25 9.98
CA PRO A 16 -10.15 -10.14 10.90
C PRO A 16 -9.23 -10.76 11.95
N ILE A 17 -7.92 -10.91 11.67
CA ILE A 17 -6.95 -11.41 12.65
C ILE A 17 -6.76 -10.40 13.78
N MET A 18 -6.68 -9.10 13.46
CA MET A 18 -6.55 -8.02 14.44
C MET A 18 -7.82 -7.84 15.31
N SER A 19 -9.00 -8.14 14.77
CA SER A 19 -10.28 -7.92 15.43
C SER A 19 -10.80 -9.09 16.27
N LYS A 20 -10.05 -10.20 16.35
CA LYS A 20 -10.45 -11.43 17.06
C LYS A 20 -10.92 -11.20 18.49
N LYS A 21 -10.31 -10.24 19.20
CA LYS A 21 -10.79 -9.79 20.51
C LYS A 21 -11.63 -8.55 20.27
N HIS A 22 -12.95 -8.64 20.48
CA HIS A 22 -13.89 -7.52 20.40
C HIS A 22 -13.66 -6.53 21.54
N HIS A 23 -12.52 -5.84 21.50
CA HIS A 23 -12.09 -4.84 22.45
C HIS A 23 -11.93 -3.49 21.72
N PRO A 24 -12.36 -2.35 22.31
CA PRO A 24 -12.31 -1.05 21.65
C PRO A 24 -10.90 -0.65 21.17
N LEU A 25 -9.85 -0.98 21.94
CA LEU A 25 -8.45 -0.75 21.51
C LEU A 25 -8.05 -1.60 20.29
N ALA A 26 -8.56 -2.83 20.17
CA ALA A 26 -8.27 -3.69 19.02
C ALA A 26 -8.97 -3.15 17.76
N THR A 27 -10.19 -2.61 17.90
CA THR A 27 -10.88 -1.94 16.80
C THR A 27 -10.19 -0.65 16.38
N GLU A 28 -9.63 0.13 17.32
CA GLU A 28 -8.87 1.34 17.00
C GLU A 28 -7.53 1.01 16.30
N ALA A 29 -6.82 -0.01 16.76
CA ALA A 29 -5.60 -0.47 16.10
C ALA A 29 -5.88 -0.97 14.66
N MET A 30 -6.97 -1.71 14.49
CA MET A 30 -7.41 -2.21 13.18
C MET A 30 -7.77 -1.07 12.22
N THR A 31 -8.48 -0.04 12.68
CA THR A 31 -8.81 1.12 11.83
C THR A 31 -7.57 1.91 11.43
N LYS A 32 -6.61 2.12 12.34
CA LYS A 32 -5.32 2.75 12.01
C LYS A 32 -4.54 1.96 10.96
N TYR A 33 -4.42 0.64 11.16
CA TYR A 33 -3.77 -0.24 10.19
C TYR A 33 -4.45 -0.18 8.82
N PHE A 34 -5.78 -0.27 8.79
CA PHE A 34 -6.55 -0.20 7.55
C PHE A 34 -6.31 1.12 6.79
N LEU A 35 -6.34 2.26 7.48
CA LEU A 35 -6.14 3.57 6.84
C LEU A 35 -4.75 3.71 6.23
N ILE A 36 -3.69 3.31 6.95
CA ILE A 36 -2.31 3.39 6.45
C ILE A 36 -2.14 2.46 5.24
N GLN A 37 -2.66 1.23 5.33
CA GLN A 37 -2.52 0.24 4.27
C GLN A 37 -3.34 0.59 3.02
N ALA A 38 -4.54 1.15 3.19
CA ALA A 38 -5.37 1.64 2.09
C ALA A 38 -4.73 2.84 1.39
N ALA A 39 -4.17 3.79 2.15
CA ALA A 39 -3.44 4.93 1.58
C ALA A 39 -2.19 4.49 0.80
N ALA A 40 -1.44 3.53 1.34
CA ALA A 40 -0.31 2.93 0.64
C ALA A 40 -0.74 2.22 -0.65
N SER A 41 -1.84 1.47 -0.60
CA SER A 41 -2.44 0.78 -1.76
C SER A 41 -2.84 1.76 -2.87
N ALA A 42 -3.51 2.86 -2.51
CA ALA A 42 -3.89 3.91 -3.44
C ALA A 42 -2.66 4.59 -4.07
N THR A 43 -1.60 4.81 -3.29
CA THR A 43 -0.35 5.40 -3.78
C THR A 43 0.36 4.50 -4.78
N ILE A 44 0.33 3.17 -4.60
CA ILE A 44 0.84 2.19 -5.58
C ILE A 44 0.07 2.30 -6.91
N LEU A 45 -1.27 2.36 -6.87
CA LEU A 45 -2.08 2.52 -8.07
C LEU A 45 -1.76 3.84 -8.78
N PHE A 46 -1.63 4.92 -8.03
CA PHE A 46 -1.31 6.23 -8.59
C PHE A 46 0.08 6.24 -9.25
N ALA A 47 1.10 5.69 -8.58
CA ALA A 47 2.45 5.55 -9.13
C ALA A 47 2.46 4.71 -10.42
N SER A 48 1.73 3.59 -10.43
CA SER A 48 1.65 2.72 -11.61
C SER A 48 0.91 3.38 -12.79
N SER A 49 -0.18 4.09 -12.52
CA SER A 49 -0.93 4.85 -13.53
C SER A 49 -0.10 6.00 -14.11
N MET A 50 0.67 6.69 -13.25
CA MET A 50 1.56 7.76 -13.67
C MET A 50 2.72 7.24 -14.53
N ASN A 51 3.30 6.09 -14.18
CA ASN A 51 4.32 5.44 -15.01
C ASN A 51 3.73 5.04 -16.36
N ALA A 52 2.59 4.32 -16.37
CA ALA A 52 1.94 3.88 -17.61
C ALA A 52 1.52 5.05 -18.50
N TRP A 53 1.08 6.17 -17.92
CA TRP A 53 0.77 7.39 -18.67
C TRP A 53 2.00 7.95 -19.38
N LYS A 54 3.17 7.93 -18.73
CA LYS A 54 4.41 8.52 -19.27
C LYS A 54 5.16 7.60 -20.23
N THR A 55 5.12 6.30 -19.99
CA THR A 55 5.94 5.30 -20.71
C THR A 55 5.14 4.45 -21.68
N GLY A 56 3.80 4.41 -21.53
CA GLY A 56 2.92 3.52 -22.27
C GLY A 56 2.99 2.06 -21.84
N GLN A 57 3.75 1.74 -20.79
CA GLN A 57 3.98 0.37 -20.33
C GLN A 57 3.45 0.12 -18.92
N TRP A 58 2.87 -1.07 -18.73
CA TRP A 58 2.34 -1.54 -17.44
C TRP A 58 3.28 -2.52 -16.72
N ASP A 59 4.51 -2.66 -17.21
CA ASP A 59 5.50 -3.54 -16.60
C ASP A 59 5.88 -3.04 -15.20
N ILE A 60 6.01 -3.99 -14.28
CA ILE A 60 6.37 -3.77 -12.87
C ILE A 60 7.89 -3.67 -12.71
N THR A 61 8.65 -4.28 -13.63
CA THR A 61 10.12 -4.42 -13.50
C THR A 61 10.88 -3.14 -13.81
N GLN A 62 10.31 -2.23 -14.62
CA GLN A 62 10.97 -1.00 -15.03
C GLN A 62 10.06 0.23 -14.85
N LEU A 63 10.17 0.86 -13.68
CA LEU A 63 9.66 2.20 -13.45
C LEU A 63 10.67 3.21 -13.99
N THR A 64 10.53 3.62 -15.25
CA THR A 64 11.46 4.56 -15.89
C THR A 64 11.12 6.02 -15.57
N TYR A 65 9.91 6.31 -15.08
CA TYR A 65 9.54 7.66 -14.64
C TYR A 65 9.92 7.91 -13.17
N HIS A 66 10.92 8.77 -12.93
CA HIS A 66 11.46 9.04 -11.59
C HIS A 66 10.41 9.38 -10.52
N PRO A 67 9.44 10.29 -10.76
CA PRO A 67 8.41 10.57 -9.75
C PRO A 67 7.49 9.37 -9.44
N ALA A 68 7.24 8.48 -10.39
CA ALA A 68 6.49 7.24 -10.10
C ALA A 68 7.32 6.28 -9.24
N SER A 69 8.63 6.18 -9.50
CA SER A 69 9.53 5.34 -8.70
C SER A 69 9.63 5.80 -7.24
N THR A 70 9.69 7.12 -6.99
CA THR A 70 9.75 7.66 -5.62
C THR A 70 8.44 7.43 -4.86
N LEU A 71 7.29 7.64 -5.52
CA LEU A 71 5.98 7.33 -4.95
C LEU A 71 5.82 5.84 -4.65
N LEU A 72 6.33 4.97 -5.53
CA LEU A 72 6.28 3.53 -5.30
C LEU A 72 7.13 3.13 -4.08
N ILE A 73 8.36 3.63 -3.95
CA ILE A 73 9.20 3.37 -2.79
C ILE A 73 8.55 3.91 -1.51
N MET A 74 7.98 5.12 -1.55
CA MET A 74 7.25 5.70 -0.42
C MET A 74 6.02 4.86 -0.03
N SER A 75 5.29 4.31 -1.01
CA SER A 75 4.15 3.45 -0.73
C SER A 75 4.56 2.10 -0.12
N LEU A 76 5.69 1.53 -0.55
CA LEU A 76 6.25 0.32 0.03
C LEU A 76 6.77 0.56 1.45
N SER A 77 7.39 1.72 1.69
CA SER A 77 7.85 2.09 3.03
C SER A 77 6.69 2.27 4.01
N MET A 78 5.54 2.79 3.58
CA MET A 78 4.29 2.79 4.35
C MET A 78 3.81 1.37 4.68
N LYS A 79 3.79 0.46 3.70
CA LYS A 79 3.33 -0.92 3.95
C LYS A 79 4.22 -1.69 4.93
N LEU A 80 5.52 -1.41 4.91
CA LEU A 80 6.52 -2.03 5.78
C LEU A 80 6.69 -1.33 7.14
N GLY A 81 6.12 -0.13 7.33
CA GLY A 81 6.30 0.65 8.55
C GLY A 81 7.72 1.20 8.74
N LEU A 82 8.39 1.59 7.66
CA LEU A 82 9.73 2.20 7.74
C LEU A 82 9.65 3.67 8.17
N ALA A 83 10.70 4.18 8.81
CA ALA A 83 10.80 5.60 9.16
C ALA A 83 10.72 6.50 7.91
N PRO A 84 10.03 7.66 7.97
CA PRO A 84 9.32 8.26 9.10
C PRO A 84 7.86 7.75 9.30
N LEU A 85 7.42 6.76 8.53
CA LEU A 85 6.03 6.27 8.42
C LEU A 85 5.77 5.01 9.27
N HIS A 86 6.44 4.90 10.41
CA HIS A 86 6.37 3.74 11.31
C HIS A 86 5.29 3.86 12.39
N PHE A 87 4.61 5.01 12.46
CA PHE A 87 3.62 5.36 13.47
C PHE A 87 2.20 4.95 13.10
#